data_AF-A0A4R1HH97-F1
#
_entry.id   AF-A0A4R1HH97-F1
#
_cell.length_a   1.000
_cell.length_b   1.000
_cell.length_c   1.000
_cell.angle_alpha   90.00
_cell.angle_beta   90.00
_cell.angle_gamma   90.00
#
_symmetry.space_group_name_H-M   'P 1'
#
loop_
_entity.id
_entity.type
_entity.pdbx_description
1 polymer ?
#
loop_
_entity_poly.entity_id
_entity_poly.type
_entity_poly.pdbx_seq_one_letter_code
_entity_poly.pdbx_strand_id
1 'polypeptide(L)'
;MRAWVVTAAVLAFLHAGVSLLGAVGMGLTADNAEPMSTSEALGVAGAVALMAVATGVCAILALTGRPRPLLAAAVVSLVISAYVAFRVASNPGGYQLPLIFAVLPVAVLVALVVGFTRRPVPA
;
A
#
# COMPACT_ATOMS: atom_id res chain seq x y z
N MET A 1 -14.27 19.19 2.83
CA MET A 1 -13.55 18.09 2.14
C MET A 1 -14.56 17.03 1.72
N ARG A 2 -14.46 16.43 0.53
CA ARG A 2 -15.46 15.44 0.07
C ARG A 2 -15.27 14.11 0.82
N ALA A 3 -16.36 13.46 1.23
CA ALA A 3 -16.31 12.23 2.05
C ALA A 3 -15.42 11.13 1.46
N TRP A 4 -15.45 10.94 0.14
CA TRP A 4 -14.62 9.95 -0.55
C TRP A 4 -13.10 10.23 -0.45
N VAL A 5 -12.69 11.50 -0.35
CA VAL A 5 -11.27 11.86 -0.14
C VAL A 5 -10.84 11.40 1.24
N VAL A 6 -11.69 11.64 2.26
CA VAL A 6 -11.42 11.24 3.63
C VAL A 6 -11.37 9.72 3.73
N THR A 7 -12.32 9.01 3.14
CA THR A 7 -12.32 7.54 3.08
C THR A 7 -11.05 7.00 2.41
N ALA A 8 -10.68 7.53 1.24
CA ALA A 8 -9.47 7.11 0.54
C ALA A 8 -8.21 7.37 1.37
N ALA A 9 -8.12 8.53 2.04
CA ALA A 9 -7.00 8.88 2.88
C ALA A 9 -6.88 7.96 4.11
N VAL A 10 -7.99 7.65 4.79
CA VAL A 10 -8.00 6.73 5.94
C VAL A 10 -7.55 5.34 5.52
N LEU A 11 -8.09 4.81 4.42
CA LEU A 11 -7.69 3.49 3.89
C LEU A 11 -6.21 3.46 3.50
N ALA A 12 -5.72 4.53 2.87
CA ALA A 12 -4.31 4.65 2.52
C ALA A 12 -3.40 4.76 3.74
N PHE A 13 -3.84 5.43 4.80
CA PHE A 13 -3.09 5.52 6.05
C PHE A 13 -3.01 4.17 6.77
N LEU A 14 -4.12 3.42 6.80
CA LEU A 14 -4.14 2.06 7.33
C LEU A 14 -3.24 1.13 6.50
N HIS A 15 -3.30 1.24 5.17
CA HIS A 15 -2.41 0.50 4.28
C HIS A 15 -0.94 0.80 4.57
N ALA A 16 -0.58 2.08 4.68
CA ALA A 16 0.76 2.50 5.02
C ALA A 16 1.23 1.90 6.36
N GLY A 17 0.40 1.97 7.42
CA GLY A 17 0.73 1.40 8.71
C GLY A 17 0.99 -0.10 8.68
N VAL A 18 0.10 -0.87 8.04
CA VAL A 18 0.25 -2.33 7.91
C VAL A 18 1.46 -2.69 7.04
N SER A 19 1.68 -1.99 5.93
CA SER A 19 2.85 -2.16 5.05
C SER A 19 4.15 -1.90 5.79
N LEU A 20 4.21 -0.87 6.64
CA LEU A 20 5.39 -0.58 7.44
C LEU A 20 5.67 -1.68 8.48
N LEU A 21 4.63 -2.17 9.17
CA LEU A 21 4.77 -3.29 10.11
C LEU A 21 5.24 -4.56 9.39
N GLY A 22 4.70 -4.85 8.21
CA GLY A 22 5.14 -5.96 7.37
C GLY A 22 6.61 -5.84 6.95
N ALA A 23 7.05 -4.65 6.54
CA ALA A 23 8.43 -4.39 6.18
C ALA A 23 9.39 -4.55 7.37
N VAL A 24 9.02 -4.07 8.56
CA VAL A 24 9.81 -4.27 9.79
C VAL A 24 9.90 -5.76 10.13
N GLY A 25 8.80 -6.50 10.07
CA GLY A 25 8.79 -7.94 10.30
C GLY A 25 9.71 -8.69 9.32
N MET A 26 9.67 -8.34 8.03
CA MET A 26 10.59 -8.87 7.03
C MET A 26 12.06 -8.53 7.34
N GLY A 27 12.35 -7.30 7.74
CA GLY A 27 13.71 -6.89 8.10
C GLY A 27 14.26 -7.66 9.30
N LEU A 28 13.44 -7.87 10.33
CA LEU A 28 13.82 -8.62 11.54
C LEU A 28 14.01 -10.12 11.31
N THR A 29 13.40 -10.67 10.25
CA THR A 29 13.44 -12.10 9.94
C THR A 29 14.18 -12.41 8.64
N ALA A 30 14.90 -11.43 8.08
CA ALA A 30 15.55 -11.53 6.77
C ALA A 30 16.53 -12.69 6.66
N ASP A 31 17.22 -13.05 7.75
CA ASP A 31 18.19 -14.16 7.78
C ASP A 31 17.54 -15.54 7.68
N ASN A 32 16.23 -15.64 7.94
CA ASN A 32 15.46 -16.88 7.86
C ASN A 32 14.54 -16.90 6.63
N ALA A 33 14.74 -15.98 5.69
CA ALA A 33 13.81 -15.72 4.60
C ALA A 33 13.99 -16.66 3.41
N GLU A 34 13.92 -17.98 3.63
CA GLU A 34 13.98 -18.95 2.54
C GLU A 34 12.76 -18.82 1.61
N PRO A 35 12.91 -18.88 0.27
CA PRO A 35 14.13 -19.19 -0.47
C PRO A 35 14.97 -17.98 -0.90
N MET A 36 14.65 -16.75 -0.46
CA MET A 36 15.42 -15.57 -0.82
C MET A 36 16.70 -15.47 0.02
N SER A 37 17.71 -14.83 -0.55
CA SER A 37 18.87 -14.40 0.23
C SER A 37 18.49 -13.24 1.18
N THR A 38 19.24 -13.07 2.28
CA THR A 38 19.05 -11.95 3.22
C THR A 38 19.03 -10.59 2.51
N SER A 39 19.91 -10.36 1.55
CA SER A 39 19.99 -9.08 0.82
C SER A 39 18.77 -8.82 -0.06
N GLU A 40 18.22 -9.86 -0.69
CA GLU A 40 16.96 -9.75 -1.43
C GLU A 40 15.79 -9.48 -0.48
N ALA A 41 15.73 -10.15 0.67
CA ALA A 41 14.68 -9.94 1.67
C ALA A 41 14.69 -8.51 2.22
N LEU A 42 15.87 -7.98 2.55
CA LEU A 42 16.05 -6.59 2.95
C LEU A 42 15.71 -5.61 1.82
N GLY A 43 16.02 -5.95 0.56
CA GLY A 43 15.65 -5.16 -0.61
C GLY A 43 14.13 -5.02 -0.77
N VAL A 44 13.39 -6.14 -0.63
CA VAL A 44 11.93 -6.15 -0.68
C VAL A 44 11.33 -5.39 0.51
N ALA A 45 11.84 -5.63 1.72
CA ALA A 45 11.41 -4.91 2.93
C ALA A 45 11.60 -3.40 2.78
N GLY A 46 12.75 -2.96 2.25
CA GLY A 46 13.04 -1.55 1.99
C GLY A 46 12.09 -0.93 0.97
N ALA A 47 11.79 -1.63 -0.13
CA ALA A 47 10.83 -1.15 -1.12
C ALA A 47 9.42 -1.01 -0.54
N VAL A 48 8.97 -1.98 0.28
CA VAL A 48 7.67 -1.93 0.95
C VAL A 48 7.62 -0.80 1.98
N ALA A 49 8.68 -0.60 2.77
CA ALA A 49 8.78 0.50 3.73
C ALA A 49 8.72 1.87 3.05
N LEU A 50 9.48 2.06 1.96
CA LEU A 50 9.47 3.32 1.20
C LEU A 50 8.09 3.61 0.60
N MET A 51 7.45 2.60 0.02
CA MET A 51 6.08 2.70 -0.50
C MET A 51 5.06 3.02 0.59
N ALA A 52 5.19 2.39 1.77
CA ALA A 52 4.34 2.66 2.92
C ALA A 52 4.44 4.13 3.36
N VAL A 53 5.66 4.64 3.52
CA VAL A 53 5.91 6.04 3.88
C VAL A 53 5.34 7.00 2.83
N ALA A 54 5.62 6.75 1.54
CA ALA A 54 5.11 7.58 0.46
C ALA A 54 3.57 7.60 0.42
N THR A 55 2.93 6.45 0.62
CA THR A 55 1.46 6.33 0.69
C THR A 55 0.89 7.10 1.89
N GLY A 56 1.52 6.98 3.07
CA GLY A 56 1.12 7.71 4.27
C GLY A 56 1.22 9.22 4.10
N VAL A 57 2.32 9.72 3.52
CA VAL A 57 2.48 11.15 3.19
C VAL A 57 1.39 11.61 2.22
N CYS A 58 1.11 10.83 1.17
CA CYS A 58 0.07 11.19 0.21
C CYS A 58 -1.35 11.17 0.82
N ALA A 59 -1.60 10.30 1.81
CA ALA A 59 -2.84 10.30 2.57
C ALA A 59 -2.99 11.60 3.39
N ILE A 60 -1.93 12.06 4.06
CA ILE A 60 -1.92 13.35 4.78
C ILE A 60 -2.14 14.51 3.80
N LEU A 61 -1.49 14.48 2.63
CA LEU A 61 -1.69 15.49 1.59
C LEU A 61 -3.15 15.50 1.09
N ALA A 62 -3.80 14.34 0.96
CA ALA A 62 -5.21 14.27 0.62
C ALA A 62 -6.09 14.92 1.70
N LEU A 63 -5.78 14.71 2.98
CA LEU A 63 -6.45 15.36 4.12
C LEU A 63 -6.18 16.86 4.25
N THR A 64 -5.22 17.41 3.50
CA THR A 64 -4.97 18.86 3.41
C THR A 64 -5.46 19.48 2.10
N GLY A 65 -6.24 18.72 1.31
CA GLY A 65 -6.88 19.20 0.08
C GLY A 65 -6.10 18.91 -1.21
N ARG A 66 -5.06 18.07 -1.15
CA ARG A 66 -4.25 17.64 -2.31
C ARG A 66 -4.39 16.13 -2.54
N PRO A 67 -5.51 15.64 -3.11
CA PRO A 67 -5.76 14.20 -3.27
C PRO A 67 -5.10 13.56 -4.49
N ARG A 68 -4.60 14.34 -5.46
CA ARG A 68 -4.00 13.80 -6.69
C ARG A 68 -2.74 12.95 -6.44
N PRO A 69 -1.79 13.33 -5.56
CA PRO A 69 -0.66 12.48 -5.21
C PRO A 69 -1.06 11.11 -4.67
N LEU A 70 -2.19 11.02 -3.96
CA LEU A 70 -2.69 9.76 -3.42
C LEU A 70 -3.08 8.77 -4.51
N LEU A 71 -3.57 9.24 -5.66
CA LEU A 71 -3.85 8.37 -6.81
C LEU A 71 -2.57 7.71 -7.32
N ALA A 72 -1.50 8.49 -7.51
CA ALA A 72 -0.22 7.97 -7.96
C ALA A 72 0.38 6.99 -6.93
N ALA A 73 0.33 7.34 -5.64
CA ALA A 73 0.79 6.46 -4.57
C ALA A 73 0.02 5.13 -4.54
N ALA A 74 -1.30 5.17 -4.71
CA ALA A 74 -2.13 3.97 -4.73
C ALA A 74 -1.82 3.06 -5.93
N VAL A 75 -1.48 3.62 -7.11
CA VAL A 75 -1.03 2.82 -8.27
C VAL A 75 0.32 2.16 -8.00
N VAL A 76 1.30 2.91 -7.50
CA VAL A 76 2.63 2.37 -7.18
C VAL A 76 2.53 1.29 -6.09
N SER A 77 1.73 1.55 -5.06
CA SER A 77 1.43 0.61 -3.99
C SER A 77 0.83 -0.68 -4.55
N LEU A 78 -0.11 -0.60 -5.51
CA LEU A 78 -0.67 -1.79 -6.15
C LEU A 78 0.39 -2.61 -6.89
N VAL A 79 1.31 -1.97 -7.63
CA VAL A 79 2.39 -2.68 -8.35
C VAL A 79 3.32 -3.40 -7.38
N ILE A 80 3.72 -2.74 -6.29
CA ILE A 80 4.59 -3.34 -5.27
C ILE A 80 3.86 -4.47 -4.55
N SER A 81 2.60 -4.28 -4.17
CA SER A 81 1.77 -5.33 -3.58
C SER A 81 1.59 -6.53 -4.50
N ALA A 82 1.42 -6.31 -5.81
CA ALA A 82 1.32 -7.39 -6.80
C ALA A 82 2.63 -8.16 -6.94
N TYR A 83 3.77 -7.47 -6.98
CA TYR A 83 5.09 -8.11 -6.99
C TYR A 83 5.30 -8.97 -5.73
N VAL A 84 5.01 -8.43 -4.55
CA VAL A 84 5.12 -9.18 -3.28
C VAL A 84 4.18 -10.38 -3.28
N ALA A 85 2.93 -10.21 -3.70
CA ALA A 85 1.95 -11.29 -3.78
C ALA A 85 2.40 -12.40 -4.74
N PHE A 86 2.98 -12.04 -5.89
CA PHE A 86 3.53 -13.00 -6.85
C PHE A 86 4.67 -13.81 -6.23
N ARG A 87 5.60 -13.17 -5.52
CA ARG A 87 6.74 -13.84 -4.85
C ARG A 87 6.30 -14.79 -3.75
N VAL A 88 5.24 -14.45 -3.02
CA VAL A 88 4.62 -15.31 -2.00
C VAL A 88 3.92 -16.51 -2.65
N ALA A 89 3.11 -16.28 -3.69
CA ALA A 89 2.39 -17.35 -4.38
C ALA A 89 3.33 -18.34 -5.07
N SER A 90 4.48 -17.88 -5.57
CA SER A 90 5.49 -18.75 -6.18
C SER A 90 6.31 -19.56 -5.17
N ASN A 91 6.32 -19.17 -3.88
CA ASN A 91 7.11 -19.83 -2.83
C ASN A 91 6.28 -20.00 -1.53
N PRO A 92 5.27 -20.88 -1.53
CA PRO A 92 4.42 -21.11 -0.37
C PRO A 92 5.24 -21.72 0.78
N GLY A 93 5.34 -21.00 1.90
CA GLY A 93 6.09 -21.41 3.09
C GLY A 93 7.22 -20.45 3.50
N GLY A 94 7.72 -19.63 2.57
CA GLY A 94 8.84 -18.71 2.82
C GLY A 94 8.47 -17.40 3.51
N TYR A 95 7.19 -17.02 3.46
CA TYR A 95 6.73 -15.73 3.96
C TYR A 95 5.32 -15.79 4.54
N GLN A 96 5.16 -15.27 5.75
CA GLN A 96 3.87 -14.85 6.31
C GLN A 96 3.68 -13.34 6.10
N LEU A 97 3.89 -12.84 4.88
CA LEU A 97 3.36 -11.50 4.56
C LEU A 97 1.86 -11.64 4.45
N PRO A 98 1.05 -11.04 5.34
CA PRO A 98 -0.39 -11.17 5.24
C PRO A 98 -0.83 -10.67 3.85
N LEU A 99 -1.45 -11.57 3.09
CA LEU A 99 -2.09 -11.33 1.77
C LEU A 99 -2.96 -10.06 1.71
N ILE A 100 -3.29 -9.51 2.88
CA ILE A 100 -3.91 -8.22 3.16
C ILE A 100 -3.25 -7.02 2.45
N PHE A 101 -1.98 -7.09 2.02
CA PHE A 101 -1.30 -5.99 1.31
C PHE A 101 -1.90 -5.62 -0.06
N ALA A 102 -2.57 -6.55 -0.75
CA ALA A 102 -3.06 -6.31 -2.10
C ALA A 102 -4.46 -5.66 -2.17
N VAL A 103 -5.27 -5.78 -1.11
CA VAL A 103 -6.69 -5.38 -1.16
C VAL A 103 -6.88 -3.88 -0.90
N LEU A 104 -6.12 -3.32 0.04
CA LEU A 104 -6.24 -1.92 0.44
C LEU A 104 -5.92 -0.90 -0.67
N PRO A 105 -4.87 -1.07 -1.50
CA PRO A 105 -4.60 -0.15 -2.61
C PRO A 105 -5.74 -0.12 -3.63
N VAL A 106 -6.37 -1.27 -3.90
CA VAL A 106 -7.55 -1.36 -4.77
C VAL A 106 -8.72 -0.58 -4.16
N ALA A 107 -8.98 -0.73 -2.86
CA ALA A 107 -10.04 0.01 -2.18
C ALA A 107 -9.81 1.54 -2.21
N VAL A 108 -8.55 1.98 -2.06
CA VAL A 108 -8.16 3.40 -2.21
C VAL A 108 -8.45 3.89 -3.63
N LEU A 109 -8.05 3.14 -4.66
CA LEU A 109 -8.30 3.48 -6.06
C LEU A 109 -9.80 3.56 -6.36
N VAL A 110 -10.58 2.58 -5.89
CA VAL A 110 -12.05 2.58 -6.06
C VAL A 110 -12.68 3.81 -5.39
N ALA A 111 -12.29 4.12 -4.15
CA ALA A 111 -12.80 5.29 -3.44
C ALA A 111 -12.52 6.60 -4.19
N LEU A 112 -11.30 6.74 -4.75
CA LEU A 112 -10.92 7.90 -5.55
C LEU A 112 -11.69 7.95 -6.88
N VAL A 113 -11.73 6.85 -7.64
CA VAL A 113 -12.40 6.78 -8.95
C VAL A 113 -13.90 7.01 -8.84
N VAL A 114 -14.58 6.33 -7.91
CA VAL A 114 -16.02 6.56 -7.64
C VAL A 114 -16.26 7.98 -7.16
N GLY A 115 -15.36 8.52 -6.33
CA GLY A 115 -15.42 9.88 -5.84
C GLY A 115 -15.26 10.95 -6.92
N PHE A 116 -14.42 10.69 -7.93
CA PHE A 116 -14.21 11.57 -9.08
C PHE A 116 -15.33 11.50 -10.10
N THR A 117 -15.99 10.34 -10.27
CA THR A 117 -17.05 10.15 -11.27
C THR A 117 -18.44 10.57 -10.79
N ARG A 118 -18.68 10.65 -9.48
CA ARG A 118 -19.91 11.26 -8.93
C ARG A 118 -19.91 12.77 -9.20
N ARG A 119 -20.59 13.19 -10.28
CA ARG A 119 -20.93 14.60 -10.51
C ARG A 119 -21.76 15.12 -9.32
N PRO A 120 -21.58 16.37 -8.89
CA PRO A 120 -22.54 17.00 -7.99
C PRO A 120 -23.90 16.98 -8.69
N VAL A 121 -24.93 16.45 -8.00
CA VAL A 121 -26.31 16.59 -8.45
C VAL A 121 -26.60 18.10 -8.43
N PRO A 122 -26.94 18.72 -9.57
CA PRO A 122 -27.37 20.11 -9.55
C PRO A 122 -28.63 20.21 -8.70
N ALA A 123 -28.59 21.12 -7.71
CA ALA A 123 -29.72 21.46 -6.86
C ALA A 123 -30.77 22.25 -7.64
#